data_AF-A0A9B0C0W6-F1
#
_entry.id   AF-A0A9B0C0W6-F1
#
_cell.length_a   1.000
_cell.length_b   1.000
_cell.length_c   1.000
_cell.angle_alpha   90.00
_cell.angle_beta   90.00
_cell.angle_gamma   90.00
#
_symmetry.space_group_name_H-M   'P 1'
#
loop_
_entity.id
_entity.type
_entity.pdbx_description
1 polymer ?
#
loop_
_entity_poly.entity_id
_entity_poly.type
_entity_poly.pdbx_seq_one_letter_code
_entity_poly.pdbx_strand_id
1 'polypeptide(L)'
;MTWNPLKKNHLTQRPTPAPPLLTHLEDRELDIAVQRLIYVEDTIRKLTKEMKKYIEAVLNLDRADQRLTLNLTTCGLAHLSDEFRKVVENYHSVTTQIGKTVQEMAALCQKTFIEPLKKLRDEFILIAAAIAKREELVTTWKYSYNRVKKLQEKKDRTASHIAKLERERRTEEAAAKDLKTVHAQLLVELPMFLDKRLEYIKPSIHAVIMIQLDYYGSATHLFTHLMPVPNTLGSPSSAMVPEVEYQQAVTDQMNRIRALTIVKDH
;
A
#
# COMPACT_ATOMS: atom_id res chain seq x y z
N MET A 1 17.47 9.68 25.94
CA MET A 1 16.57 9.98 24.81
C MET A 1 15.14 9.84 25.30
N THR A 2 14.40 10.93 25.44
CA THR A 2 13.01 10.91 25.90
C THR A 2 12.09 10.64 24.71
N TRP A 3 11.57 9.41 24.64
CA TRP A 3 10.57 9.02 23.66
C TRP A 3 9.26 9.73 23.98
N ASN A 4 8.80 10.62 23.11
CA ASN A 4 7.55 11.36 23.31
C ASN A 4 6.43 10.69 22.48
N PRO A 5 5.48 9.98 23.11
CA PRO A 5 4.45 9.19 22.43
C PRO A 5 3.41 10.03 21.67
N LEU A 6 3.47 11.36 21.75
CA LEU A 6 2.58 12.28 21.04
C LEU A 6 3.22 12.89 19.78
N LYS A 7 4.51 12.65 19.50
CA LYS A 7 5.09 13.06 18.22
C LYS A 7 4.53 12.17 17.12
N LYS A 8 3.67 12.75 16.29
CA LYS A 8 3.25 12.13 15.03
C LYS A 8 4.51 11.89 14.19
N ASN A 9 4.80 10.64 13.89
CA ASN A 9 5.94 10.24 13.04
C ASN A 9 5.67 10.49 11.54
N HIS A 10 4.91 11.54 11.22
CA HIS A 10 4.53 11.92 9.86
C HIS A 10 4.30 13.44 9.78
N LEU A 11 4.43 14.00 8.58
CA LEU A 11 4.26 15.42 8.33
C LEU A 11 2.81 15.84 8.56
N THR A 12 2.61 16.79 9.48
CA THR A 12 1.28 17.38 9.74
C THR A 12 1.29 18.90 9.88
N GLN A 13 2.46 19.51 10.01
CA GLN A 13 2.58 20.93 10.32
C GLN A 13 2.95 21.73 9.06
N ARG A 14 2.19 22.80 8.80
CA ARG A 14 2.54 23.79 7.80
C ARG A 14 3.63 24.73 8.35
N PRO A 15 4.62 25.14 7.52
CA PRO A 15 5.67 26.04 7.95
C PRO A 15 5.11 27.39 8.42
N THR A 16 5.64 27.91 9.52
CA THR A 16 5.24 29.23 10.00
C THR A 16 5.93 30.32 9.16
N PRO A 17 5.21 31.34 8.65
CA PRO A 17 5.82 32.48 7.98
C PRO A 17 6.72 33.29 8.93
N ALA A 18 7.78 33.90 8.39
CA ALA A 18 8.75 34.68 9.17
C ALA A 18 9.02 36.09 8.59
N PRO A 19 7.99 36.92 8.36
CA PRO A 19 8.20 38.31 7.97
C PRO A 19 8.76 39.13 9.15
N PRO A 20 9.63 40.14 8.90
CA PRO A 20 10.11 40.57 7.58
C PRO A 20 11.38 39.85 7.09
N LEU A 21 11.90 38.86 7.83
CA LEU A 21 13.18 38.23 7.49
C LEU A 21 13.12 37.44 6.18
N LEU A 22 12.02 36.72 5.98
CA LEU A 22 11.73 35.93 4.78
C LEU A 22 10.65 36.63 3.96
N THR A 23 10.77 36.56 2.65
CA THR A 23 9.80 37.15 1.74
C THR A 23 8.51 36.34 1.71
N HIS A 24 7.40 36.99 1.39
CA HIS A 24 6.12 36.31 1.19
C HIS A 24 6.21 35.22 0.10
N LEU A 25 7.06 35.42 -0.92
CA LEU A 25 7.26 34.44 -1.97
C LEU A 25 7.94 33.18 -1.43
N GLU A 26 9.06 33.32 -0.72
CA GLU A 26 9.80 32.20 -0.10
C GLU A 26 8.91 31.41 0.87
N ASP A 27 8.19 32.09 1.76
CA ASP A 27 7.28 31.44 2.71
C ASP A 27 6.15 30.69 1.98
N ARG A 28 5.63 31.24 0.87
CA ARG A 28 4.60 30.58 0.05
C ARG A 28 5.15 29.35 -0.68
N GLU A 29 6.35 29.44 -1.24
CA GLU A 29 6.98 28.32 -1.96
C GLU A 29 7.23 27.13 -1.02
N LEU A 30 7.76 27.41 0.17
CA LEU A 30 7.98 26.38 1.18
C LEU A 30 6.66 25.74 1.63
N ASP A 31 5.63 26.54 1.89
CA ASP A 31 4.31 26.04 2.27
C ASP A 31 3.71 25.12 1.20
N ILE A 32 3.80 25.48 -0.08
CA ILE A 32 3.35 24.64 -1.19
C ILE A 32 4.12 23.32 -1.22
N ALA A 33 5.44 23.36 -1.07
CA ALA A 33 6.28 22.16 -1.05
C ALA A 33 5.91 21.21 0.10
N VAL A 34 5.75 21.74 1.31
CA VAL A 34 5.39 20.94 2.49
C VAL A 34 3.98 20.37 2.38
N GLN A 35 3.00 21.12 1.84
CA GLN A 35 1.67 20.58 1.59
C GLN A 35 1.67 19.40 0.62
N ARG A 36 2.45 19.50 -0.46
CA ARG A 36 2.63 18.38 -1.40
C ARG A 36 3.25 17.16 -0.72
N LEU A 37 4.24 17.36 0.14
CA LEU A 37 4.87 16.28 0.90
C LEU A 37 3.89 15.61 1.87
N ILE A 38 3.09 16.38 2.61
CA ILE A 38 2.03 15.85 3.50
C ILE A 38 1.07 14.94 2.70
N TYR A 39 0.62 15.41 1.53
CA TYR A 39 -0.26 14.63 0.67
C TYR A 39 0.40 13.34 0.15
N VAL A 40 1.66 13.44 -0.31
CA VAL A 40 2.41 12.29 -0.82
C VAL A 40 2.63 11.25 0.27
N GLU A 41 3.04 11.66 1.47
CA GLU A 41 3.26 10.74 2.60
C GLU A 41 1.98 9.99 2.99
N ASP A 42 0.85 10.72 3.11
CA ASP A 42 -0.44 10.11 3.44
C ASP A 42 -0.88 9.10 2.35
N THR A 43 -0.67 9.46 1.08
CA THR A 43 -0.96 8.59 -0.06
C THR A 43 -0.11 7.32 -0.03
N ILE A 44 1.20 7.41 0.21
CA ILE A 44 2.10 6.26 0.32
C ILE A 44 1.68 5.33 1.48
N ARG A 45 1.28 5.91 2.62
CA ARG A 45 0.79 5.12 3.77
C ARG A 45 -0.49 4.36 3.43
N LYS A 46 -1.44 5.01 2.75
CA LYS A 46 -2.68 4.38 2.28
C LYS A 46 -2.40 3.27 1.28
N LEU A 47 -1.58 3.53 0.26
CA LEU A 47 -1.17 2.53 -0.74
C LEU A 47 -0.52 1.30 -0.10
N THR A 48 0.42 1.51 0.82
CA THR A 48 1.09 0.41 1.54
C THR A 48 0.10 -0.41 2.38
N LYS A 49 -0.89 0.24 3.00
CA LYS A 49 -1.94 -0.44 3.78
C LYS A 49 -2.85 -1.27 2.87
N GLU A 50 -3.31 -0.71 1.76
CA GLU A 50 -4.18 -1.42 0.82
C GLU A 50 -3.47 -2.60 0.15
N MET A 51 -2.19 -2.45 -0.21
CA MET A 51 -1.40 -3.58 -0.75
C MET A 51 -1.28 -4.74 0.24
N LYS A 52 -1.10 -4.46 1.54
CA LYS A 52 -1.08 -5.53 2.56
C LYS A 52 -2.41 -6.28 2.65
N LYS A 53 -3.53 -5.54 2.63
CA LYS A 53 -4.87 -6.14 2.63
C LYS A 53 -5.11 -6.96 1.37
N TYR A 54 -4.64 -6.48 0.22
CA TYR A 54 -4.71 -7.20 -1.04
C TYR A 54 -3.97 -8.54 -0.95
N ILE A 55 -2.71 -8.54 -0.49
CA ILE A 55 -1.94 -9.78 -0.27
C ILE A 55 -2.69 -10.72 0.68
N GLU A 56 -3.21 -10.19 1.79
CA GLU A 56 -3.97 -10.99 2.76
C GLU A 56 -5.24 -11.60 2.15
N ALA A 57 -5.96 -10.85 1.31
CA ALA A 57 -7.15 -11.35 0.62
C ALA A 57 -6.82 -12.49 -0.35
N VAL A 58 -5.74 -12.37 -1.14
CA VAL A 58 -5.29 -13.43 -2.05
C VAL A 58 -4.87 -14.68 -1.27
N LEU A 59 -4.15 -14.52 -0.16
CA LEU A 59 -3.77 -15.64 0.72
C LEU A 59 -4.97 -16.31 1.40
N ASN A 60 -6.01 -15.54 1.73
CA ASN A 60 -7.26 -16.10 2.25
C ASN A 60 -8.02 -16.90 1.18
N LEU A 61 -8.03 -16.41 -0.06
CA LEU A 61 -8.63 -17.11 -1.20
C LEU A 61 -7.92 -18.46 -1.44
N ASP A 62 -6.60 -18.47 -1.54
CA ASP A 62 -5.83 -19.71 -1.70
C ASP A 62 -6.15 -20.72 -0.59
N ARG A 63 -6.16 -20.29 0.68
CA ARG A 63 -6.56 -21.17 1.79
C ARG A 63 -7.96 -21.74 1.66
N ALA A 64 -8.91 -20.98 1.11
CA ALA A 64 -10.26 -21.46 0.86
C ALA A 64 -10.27 -22.50 -0.27
N ASP A 65 -9.55 -22.26 -1.36
CA ASP A 65 -9.42 -23.19 -2.49
C ASP A 65 -8.74 -24.50 -2.08
N GLN A 66 -7.65 -24.43 -1.31
CA GLN A 66 -6.98 -25.63 -0.78
C GLN A 66 -7.94 -26.46 0.08
N ARG A 67 -8.71 -25.82 0.97
CA ARG A 67 -9.68 -26.52 1.82
C ARG A 67 -10.82 -27.14 1.02
N LEU A 68 -11.32 -26.43 0.00
CA LEU A 68 -12.35 -26.96 -0.88
C LEU A 68 -11.88 -28.23 -1.59
N THR A 69 -10.69 -28.19 -2.21
CA THR A 69 -10.16 -29.34 -2.94
C THR A 69 -9.81 -30.50 -2.02
N LEU A 70 -9.25 -30.25 -0.84
CA LEU A 70 -8.98 -31.28 0.16
C LEU A 70 -10.26 -31.99 0.62
N ASN A 71 -11.32 -31.23 0.89
CA ASN A 71 -12.62 -31.81 1.26
C ASN A 71 -13.22 -32.67 0.14
N LEU A 72 -13.03 -32.28 -1.12
CA LEU A 72 -13.47 -33.10 -2.27
C LEU A 72 -12.66 -34.38 -2.38
N THR A 73 -11.33 -34.31 -2.27
CA THR A 73 -10.44 -35.49 -2.37
C THR A 73 -10.65 -36.47 -1.22
N THR A 74 -11.02 -36.00 -0.03
CA THR A 74 -11.31 -36.84 1.13
C THR A 74 -12.77 -37.30 1.20
N CYS A 75 -13.63 -36.83 0.30
CA CYS A 75 -15.03 -37.22 0.25
C CYS A 75 -15.17 -38.64 -0.28
N GLY A 76 -15.89 -39.50 0.45
CA GLY A 76 -16.19 -40.87 0.00
C GLY A 76 -16.91 -40.94 -1.35
N LEU A 77 -17.59 -39.86 -1.77
CA LEU A 77 -18.23 -39.75 -3.07
C LEU A 77 -17.25 -39.79 -4.24
N ALA A 78 -16.02 -39.30 -4.05
CA ALA A 78 -14.97 -39.37 -5.07
C ALA A 78 -14.64 -40.83 -5.42
N HIS A 79 -14.72 -41.75 -4.45
CA HIS A 79 -14.43 -43.17 -4.66
C HIS A 79 -15.57 -43.95 -5.33
N LEU A 80 -16.74 -43.34 -5.57
CA LEU A 80 -17.86 -43.98 -6.24
C LEU A 80 -17.70 -44.06 -7.77
N SER A 81 -16.82 -43.22 -8.35
CA SER A 81 -16.54 -43.19 -9.78
C SER A 81 -15.08 -42.83 -10.04
N ASP A 82 -14.38 -43.66 -10.79
CA ASP A 82 -12.98 -43.42 -11.18
C ASP A 82 -12.81 -42.17 -12.02
N GLU A 83 -13.80 -41.84 -12.85
CA GLU A 83 -13.80 -40.63 -13.67
C GLU A 83 -13.96 -39.39 -12.78
N PHE A 84 -14.89 -39.42 -11.83
CA PHE A 84 -15.08 -38.33 -10.88
C PHE A 84 -13.86 -38.13 -9.97
N ARG A 85 -13.27 -39.22 -9.48
CA ARG A 85 -12.02 -39.23 -8.72
C ARG A 85 -10.90 -38.51 -9.48
N LYS A 86 -10.71 -38.84 -10.76
CA LYS A 86 -9.69 -38.23 -11.61
C LYS A 86 -9.91 -36.73 -11.78
N VAL A 87 -11.15 -36.27 -11.94
CA VAL A 87 -11.48 -34.83 -12.01
C VAL A 87 -11.11 -34.12 -10.71
N VAL A 88 -11.45 -34.71 -9.56
CA VAL A 88 -11.15 -34.15 -8.23
C VAL A 88 -9.63 -34.09 -7.98
N GLU A 89 -8.90 -35.16 -8.28
CA GLU A 89 -7.44 -35.23 -8.14
C GLU A 89 -6.73 -34.20 -9.04
N ASN A 90 -7.17 -34.06 -10.29
CA ASN A 90 -6.63 -33.06 -11.21
C ASN A 90 -6.89 -31.63 -10.72
N TYR A 91 -8.10 -31.35 -10.25
CA TYR A 91 -8.44 -30.05 -9.67
C TYR A 91 -7.56 -29.73 -8.46
N HIS A 92 -7.40 -30.67 -7.53
CA HIS A 92 -6.53 -30.53 -6.37
C HIS A 92 -5.07 -30.28 -6.75
N SER A 93 -4.56 -30.98 -7.77
CA SER A 93 -3.20 -30.77 -8.29
C SER A 93 -3.01 -29.36 -8.85
N VAL A 94 -3.98 -28.86 -9.62
CA VAL A 94 -3.95 -27.50 -10.19
C VAL A 94 -4.01 -26.44 -9.09
N THR A 95 -4.94 -26.54 -8.13
CA THR A 95 -5.03 -25.56 -7.04
C THR A 95 -3.79 -25.57 -6.16
N THR A 96 -3.18 -26.73 -5.92
CA THR A 96 -1.90 -26.83 -5.18
C THR A 96 -0.77 -26.07 -5.90
N GLN A 97 -0.70 -26.16 -7.23
CA GLN A 97 0.30 -25.42 -8.03
C GLN A 97 0.02 -23.91 -8.02
N ILE A 98 -1.24 -23.50 -8.12
CA ILE A 98 -1.65 -22.10 -7.98
C ILE A 98 -1.26 -21.55 -6.61
N GLY A 99 -1.46 -22.32 -5.54
CA GLY A 99 -1.09 -21.92 -4.18
C GLY A 99 0.40 -21.57 -4.05
N LYS A 100 1.30 -22.30 -4.72
CA LYS A 100 2.73 -21.93 -4.77
C LYS A 100 2.94 -20.57 -5.43
N THR A 101 2.26 -20.33 -6.55
CA THR A 101 2.31 -19.05 -7.28
C THR A 101 1.76 -17.91 -6.42
N VAL A 102 0.71 -18.14 -5.62
CA VAL A 102 0.18 -17.17 -4.66
C VAL A 102 1.22 -16.78 -3.60
N GLN A 103 1.95 -17.75 -3.04
CA GLN A 103 2.99 -17.47 -2.05
C GLN A 103 4.15 -16.64 -2.65
N GLU A 104 4.57 -16.99 -3.86
CA GLU A 104 5.60 -16.26 -4.60
C GLU A 104 5.16 -14.82 -4.92
N MET A 105 3.93 -14.66 -5.42
CA MET A 105 3.31 -13.36 -5.69
C MET A 105 3.25 -12.50 -4.41
N ALA A 106 2.84 -13.06 -3.27
CA ALA A 106 2.81 -12.36 -2.00
C ALA A 106 4.21 -11.91 -1.56
N ALA A 107 5.22 -12.78 -1.67
CA ALA A 107 6.60 -12.48 -1.33
C ALA A 107 7.18 -11.37 -2.24
N LEU A 108 6.92 -11.45 -3.55
CA LEU A 108 7.36 -10.45 -4.53
C LEU A 108 6.70 -9.09 -4.28
N CYS A 109 5.40 -9.04 -3.99
CA CYS A 109 4.72 -7.79 -3.62
C CYS A 109 5.30 -7.18 -2.34
N GLN A 110 5.68 -8.00 -1.35
CA GLN A 110 6.36 -7.51 -0.15
C GLN A 110 7.70 -6.85 -0.51
N LYS A 111 8.54 -7.56 -1.26
CA LYS A 111 9.89 -7.12 -1.62
C LYS A 111 9.93 -5.93 -2.58
N THR A 112 9.01 -5.86 -3.54
CA THR A 112 9.07 -4.90 -4.65
C THR A 112 8.12 -3.71 -4.49
N PHE A 113 7.08 -3.82 -3.65
CA PHE A 113 6.14 -2.73 -3.40
C PHE A 113 6.20 -2.24 -1.95
N ILE A 114 6.02 -3.13 -0.97
CA ILE A 114 5.91 -2.73 0.43
C ILE A 114 7.25 -2.23 0.98
N GLU A 115 8.35 -2.94 0.74
CA GLU A 115 9.68 -2.56 1.23
C GLU A 115 10.18 -1.22 0.66
N PRO A 116 10.15 -0.98 -0.67
CA PRO A 116 10.58 0.31 -1.22
C PRO A 116 9.73 1.48 -0.72
N LEU A 117 8.41 1.31 -0.61
CA LEU A 117 7.54 2.37 -0.09
C LEU A 117 7.72 2.60 1.43
N LYS A 118 8.09 1.57 2.20
CA LYS A 118 8.53 1.75 3.59
C LYS A 118 9.82 2.57 3.67
N LYS A 119 10.83 2.26 2.85
CA LYS A 119 12.08 3.03 2.81
C LYS A 119 11.83 4.49 2.44
N LEU A 120 11.01 4.74 1.41
CA LEU A 120 10.60 6.09 1.04
C LEU A 120 9.89 6.81 2.20
N ARG A 121 9.02 6.10 2.93
CA ARG A 121 8.34 6.66 4.11
C ARG A 121 9.34 7.05 5.21
N ASP A 122 10.39 6.28 5.41
CA ASP A 122 11.37 6.56 6.47
C ASP A 122 12.15 7.87 6.18
N GLU A 123 12.30 8.27 4.91
CA GLU A 123 12.86 9.58 4.53
C GLU A 123 11.98 10.76 5.01
N PHE A 124 10.64 10.59 5.07
CA PHE A 124 9.75 11.64 5.58
C PHE A 124 9.99 11.95 7.06
N ILE A 125 10.55 11.01 7.83
CA ILE A 125 10.94 11.24 9.23
C ILE A 125 12.08 12.27 9.30
N LEU A 126 13.05 12.17 8.38
CA LEU A 126 14.17 13.11 8.30
C LEU A 126 13.68 14.49 7.85
N ILE A 127 12.78 14.54 6.86
CA ILE A 127 12.16 15.78 6.40
C ILE A 127 11.36 16.45 7.55
N ALA A 128 10.60 15.67 8.31
CA ALA A 128 9.86 16.18 9.46
C ALA A 128 10.78 16.80 10.52
N ALA A 129 11.93 16.18 10.77
CA ALA A 129 12.94 16.72 11.68
C ALA A 129 13.55 18.03 11.18
N ALA A 130 13.85 18.13 9.87
CA ALA A 130 14.38 19.35 9.26
C ALA A 130 13.36 20.52 9.30
N ILE A 131 12.09 20.23 9.03
CA ILE A 131 10.99 21.21 9.17
C ILE A 131 10.85 21.64 10.63
N ALA A 132 10.84 20.70 11.57
CA ALA A 132 10.79 21.03 13.00
C ALA A 132 11.97 21.91 13.44
N LYS A 133 13.17 21.67 12.89
CA LYS A 133 14.34 22.51 13.15
C LYS A 133 14.15 23.93 12.63
N ARG A 134 13.59 24.09 11.42
CA ARG A 134 13.21 25.41 10.90
C ARG A 134 12.23 26.12 11.83
N GLU A 135 11.20 25.43 12.32
CA GLU A 135 10.19 26.03 13.20
C GLU A 135 10.78 26.50 14.55
N GLU A 136 11.74 25.76 15.10
CA GLU A 136 12.51 26.20 16.27
C GLU A 136 13.29 27.50 15.99
N LEU A 137 13.93 27.58 14.82
CA LEU A 137 14.69 28.76 14.39
C LEU A 137 13.78 29.97 14.13
N VAL A 138 12.58 29.77 13.54
CA VAL A 138 11.56 30.81 13.41
C VAL A 138 11.15 31.35 14.77
N THR A 139 10.93 30.47 15.74
CA THR A 139 10.55 30.88 17.11
C THR A 139 11.66 31.68 17.78
N THR A 140 12.90 31.20 17.65
CA THR A 140 14.10 31.84 18.21
C THR A 140 14.34 33.22 17.61
N TRP A 141 14.29 33.33 16.28
CA TRP A 141 14.45 34.58 15.57
C TRP A 141 13.33 35.57 15.89
N LYS A 142 12.05 35.14 15.89
CA LYS A 142 10.93 36.04 16.26
C LYS A 142 11.09 36.59 17.67
N TYR A 143 11.59 35.79 18.60
CA TYR A 143 11.85 36.23 19.96
C TYR A 143 12.92 37.32 20.03
N SER A 144 14.08 37.11 19.40
CA SER A 144 15.19 38.09 19.39
C SER A 144 14.83 39.35 18.58
N TYR A 145 14.19 39.21 17.42
CA TYR A 145 13.69 40.31 16.61
C TYR A 145 12.74 41.24 17.38
N ASN A 146 11.79 40.68 18.13
CA ASN A 146 10.88 41.47 18.95
C ASN A 146 11.60 42.20 20.11
N ARG A 147 12.68 41.63 20.66
CA ARG A 147 13.51 42.32 21.68
C ARG A 147 14.28 43.49 21.08
N VAL A 148 14.91 43.29 19.92
CA VAL A 148 15.60 44.36 19.18
C VAL A 148 14.63 45.49 18.85
N LYS A 149 13.47 45.17 18.27
CA LYS A 149 12.42 46.15 17.93
C LYS A 149 11.99 46.98 19.13
N LYS A 150 11.66 46.33 20.26
CA LYS A 150 11.27 47.02 21.50
C LYS A 150 12.37 47.91 22.07
N LEU A 151 13.64 47.52 21.95
CA LEU A 151 14.77 48.35 22.41
C LEU A 151 15.02 49.55 21.49
N GLN A 152 14.82 49.40 20.19
CA GLN A 152 14.92 50.49 19.21
C GLN A 152 13.82 51.55 19.42
N GLU A 153 12.59 51.11 19.71
CA GLU A 153 11.44 52.00 19.94
C GLU A 153 11.62 52.93 21.15
N LYS A 154 12.39 52.51 22.17
CA LYS A 154 12.61 53.28 23.41
C LYS A 154 13.40 54.59 23.23
N LYS A 155 14.10 54.79 22.09
CA LYS A 155 14.93 55.99 21.79
C LYS A 155 15.88 56.45 22.91
N ASP A 156 16.28 55.54 23.81
CA ASP A 156 17.23 55.81 24.89
C ASP A 156 18.66 55.88 24.31
N ARG A 157 19.43 56.89 24.70
CA ARG A 157 20.80 57.16 24.21
C ARG A 157 21.89 56.86 25.24
N THR A 158 21.52 56.25 26.36
CA THR A 158 22.47 55.87 27.41
C THR A 158 23.44 54.81 26.88
N ALA A 159 24.73 54.91 27.21
CA ALA A 159 25.76 53.94 26.79
C ALA A 159 25.37 52.49 27.14
N SER A 160 24.76 52.27 28.30
CA SER A 160 24.23 50.96 28.72
C SER A 160 23.13 50.42 27.79
N HIS A 161 22.20 51.28 27.38
CA HIS A 161 21.13 50.91 26.44
C HIS A 161 21.69 50.61 25.04
N ILE A 162 22.63 51.42 24.57
CA ILE A 162 23.32 51.20 23.28
C ILE A 162 24.04 49.85 23.29
N ALA A 163 24.82 49.55 24.34
CA ALA A 163 25.52 48.28 24.47
C ALA A 163 24.56 47.09 24.52
N LYS A 164 23.43 47.22 25.23
CA LYS A 164 22.39 46.19 25.29
C LYS A 164 21.72 45.98 23.93
N LEU A 165 21.37 47.05 23.23
CA LEU A 165 20.77 46.99 21.91
C LEU A 165 21.69 46.28 20.92
N GLU A 166 22.97 46.65 20.89
CA GLU A 166 23.96 46.03 20.00
C GLU A 166 24.15 44.53 20.30
N ARG A 167 24.14 44.12 21.57
CA ARG A 167 24.20 42.70 21.97
C ARG A 167 22.99 41.91 21.45
N GLU A 168 21.78 42.46 21.63
CA GLU A 168 20.55 41.81 21.16
C GLU A 168 20.52 41.76 19.62
N ARG A 169 21.02 42.81 18.95
CA ARG A 169 21.13 42.86 17.49
C ARG A 169 22.02 41.75 16.95
N ARG A 170 23.20 41.54 17.53
CA ARG A 170 24.09 40.41 17.13
C ARG A 170 23.43 39.04 17.34
N THR A 171 22.64 38.90 18.41
CA THR A 171 21.91 37.67 18.70
C THR A 171 20.80 37.43 17.66
N GLU A 172 20.09 38.49 17.27
CA GLU A 172 19.08 38.45 16.22
C GLU A 172 19.71 38.14 14.85
N GLU A 173 20.81 38.79 14.49
CA GLU A 173 21.54 38.56 13.24
C GLU A 173 22.03 37.11 13.12
N ALA A 174 22.53 36.52 14.21
CA ALA A 174 22.93 35.11 14.24
C ALA A 174 21.72 34.18 14.01
N ALA A 175 20.62 34.39 14.74
CA ALA A 175 19.40 33.60 14.57
C ALA A 175 18.78 33.74 13.17
N ALA A 176 18.84 34.96 12.60
CA ALA A 176 18.40 35.28 11.26
C ALA A 176 19.23 34.52 10.20
N LYS A 177 20.55 34.47 10.36
CA LYS A 177 21.44 33.73 9.46
C LYS A 177 21.16 32.22 9.49
N ASP A 178 21.01 31.65 10.68
CA ASP A 178 20.73 30.22 10.83
C ASP A 178 19.38 29.85 10.20
N LEU A 179 18.33 30.66 10.45
CA LEU A 179 17.01 30.46 9.85
C LEU A 179 17.06 30.57 8.32
N LYS A 180 17.72 31.59 7.76
CA LYS A 180 17.86 31.74 6.31
C LYS A 180 18.58 30.56 5.68
N THR A 181 19.63 30.06 6.33
CA THR A 181 20.40 28.91 5.84
C THR A 181 19.51 27.67 5.73
N VAL A 182 18.83 27.31 6.82
CA VAL A 182 17.93 26.14 6.83
C VAL A 182 16.73 26.33 5.89
N HIS A 183 16.16 27.53 5.83
CA HIS A 183 15.04 27.82 4.93
C HIS A 183 15.45 27.66 3.46
N ALA A 184 16.57 28.24 3.04
CA ALA A 184 17.06 28.13 1.67
C ALA A 184 17.38 26.67 1.31
N GLN A 185 17.94 25.91 2.24
CA GLN A 185 18.17 24.47 2.04
C GLN A 185 16.85 23.72 1.80
N LEU A 186 15.82 23.97 2.62
CA LEU A 186 14.51 23.33 2.44
C LEU A 186 13.83 23.73 1.12
N LEU A 187 13.97 24.98 0.65
CA LEU A 187 13.43 25.40 -0.64
C LEU A 187 14.05 24.64 -1.83
N VAL A 188 15.28 24.18 -1.70
CA VAL A 188 15.97 23.38 -2.73
C VAL A 188 15.66 21.89 -2.58
N GLU A 189 15.85 21.36 -1.36
CA GLU A 189 15.81 19.91 -1.13
C GLU A 189 14.40 19.34 -1.20
N LEU A 190 13.37 20.05 -0.71
CA LEU A 190 12.01 19.52 -0.68
C LEU A 190 11.42 19.31 -2.09
N PRO A 191 11.54 20.25 -3.04
CA PRO A 191 11.16 20.01 -4.43
C PRO A 191 11.98 18.89 -5.09
N MET A 192 13.29 18.85 -4.87
CA MET A 192 14.13 17.78 -5.42
C MET A 192 13.72 16.40 -4.90
N PHE A 193 13.42 16.28 -3.61
CA PHE A 193 12.91 15.04 -3.02
C PHE A 193 11.56 14.65 -3.64
N LEU A 194 10.66 15.63 -3.82
CA LEU A 194 9.40 15.38 -4.52
C LEU A 194 9.70 14.79 -5.89
N ASP A 195 10.56 15.36 -6.72
CA ASP A 195 10.81 14.82 -8.06
C ASP A 195 11.37 13.38 -8.02
N LYS A 196 12.34 13.13 -7.13
CA LYS A 196 12.95 11.81 -6.95
C LYS A 196 12.00 10.75 -6.38
N ARG A 197 10.88 11.12 -5.76
CA ARG A 197 9.87 10.16 -5.25
C ARG A 197 9.44 9.14 -6.32
N LEU A 198 9.45 9.54 -7.58
CA LEU A 198 9.04 8.70 -8.71
C LEU A 198 10.01 7.54 -8.96
N GLU A 199 11.27 7.66 -8.53
CA GLU A 199 12.28 6.59 -8.63
C GLU A 199 11.93 5.38 -7.74
N TYR A 200 11.17 5.60 -6.66
CA TYR A 200 10.62 4.52 -5.83
C TYR A 200 9.27 4.05 -6.35
N ILE A 201 8.37 4.98 -6.65
CA ILE A 201 6.96 4.65 -6.94
C ILE A 201 6.81 3.94 -8.29
N LYS A 202 7.49 4.41 -9.35
CA LYS A 202 7.32 3.84 -10.70
C LYS A 202 7.75 2.37 -10.76
N PRO A 203 8.95 1.97 -10.28
CA PRO A 203 9.35 0.57 -10.30
C PRO A 203 8.45 -0.32 -9.43
N SER A 204 7.98 0.17 -8.28
CA SER A 204 7.07 -0.58 -7.43
C SER A 204 5.72 -0.86 -8.10
N ILE A 205 5.12 0.14 -8.76
CA ILE A 205 3.87 -0.07 -9.49
C ILE A 205 4.07 -1.02 -10.66
N HIS A 206 5.15 -0.83 -11.44
CA HIS A 206 5.47 -1.70 -12.56
C HIS A 206 5.68 -3.15 -12.11
N ALA A 207 6.39 -3.37 -11.00
CA ALA A 207 6.59 -4.70 -10.45
C ALA A 207 5.26 -5.37 -10.10
N VAL A 208 4.31 -4.66 -9.48
CA VAL A 208 2.97 -5.21 -9.18
C VAL A 208 2.23 -5.63 -10.44
N ILE A 209 2.27 -4.80 -11.50
CA ILE A 209 1.62 -5.14 -12.79
C ILE A 209 2.22 -6.43 -13.34
N MET A 210 3.55 -6.57 -13.32
CA MET A 210 4.23 -7.76 -13.83
C MET A 210 3.94 -9.00 -12.98
N ILE A 211 3.92 -8.86 -11.66
CA ILE A 211 3.56 -9.94 -10.73
C ILE A 211 2.12 -10.40 -10.97
N GLN A 212 1.19 -9.48 -11.18
CA GLN A 212 -0.20 -9.81 -11.46
C GLN A 212 -0.37 -10.51 -12.82
N LEU A 213 0.33 -10.02 -13.85
CA LEU A 213 0.32 -10.64 -15.17
C LEU A 213 0.81 -12.09 -15.12
N ASP A 214 1.93 -12.32 -14.43
CA ASP A 214 2.51 -13.65 -14.23
C ASP A 214 1.57 -14.58 -13.45
N TYR A 215 1.01 -14.09 -12.33
CA TYR A 215 0.06 -14.84 -11.51
C TYR A 215 -1.19 -15.26 -12.30
N TYR A 216 -1.88 -14.30 -12.93
CA TYR A 216 -3.10 -14.61 -13.68
C TYR A 216 -2.84 -15.43 -14.95
N GLY A 217 -1.71 -15.19 -15.62
CA GLY A 217 -1.28 -15.99 -16.76
C GLY A 217 -1.02 -17.44 -16.38
N SER A 218 -0.26 -17.67 -15.31
CA SER A 218 0.05 -19.00 -14.78
C SER A 218 -1.21 -19.73 -14.32
N ALA A 219 -2.10 -19.05 -13.58
CA ALA A 219 -3.37 -19.64 -13.15
C ALA A 219 -4.27 -20.02 -14.33
N THR A 220 -4.38 -19.13 -15.33
CA THR A 220 -5.17 -19.40 -16.55
C THR A 220 -4.63 -20.61 -17.30
N HIS A 221 -3.31 -20.68 -17.48
CA HIS A 221 -2.66 -21.82 -18.13
C HIS A 221 -2.96 -23.12 -17.38
N LEU A 222 -2.79 -23.15 -16.05
CA LEU A 222 -3.06 -24.32 -15.22
C LEU A 222 -4.52 -24.79 -15.28
N PHE A 223 -5.48 -23.87 -15.19
CA PHE A 223 -6.90 -24.22 -15.28
C PHE A 223 -7.31 -24.67 -16.69
N THR A 224 -6.66 -24.17 -17.73
CA THR A 224 -6.93 -24.60 -19.11
C THR A 224 -6.61 -26.08 -19.31
N HIS A 225 -5.63 -26.65 -18.57
CA HIS A 225 -5.35 -28.09 -18.60
C HIS A 225 -6.48 -28.96 -18.03
N LEU A 226 -7.39 -28.38 -17.23
CA LEU A 226 -8.58 -29.08 -16.74
C LEU A 226 -9.73 -29.06 -17.74
N MET A 227 -9.68 -28.18 -18.74
CA MET A 227 -10.71 -28.14 -19.77
C MET A 227 -10.59 -29.40 -20.63
N PRO A 228 -11.71 -30.08 -20.93
CA PRO A 228 -11.70 -31.14 -21.92
C PRO A 228 -11.06 -30.60 -23.19
N VAL A 229 -10.02 -31.27 -23.71
CA VAL A 229 -9.51 -30.98 -25.04
C VAL A 229 -10.74 -31.05 -25.96
N PRO A 230 -11.11 -29.98 -26.69
CA PRO A 230 -12.16 -30.12 -27.66
C PRO A 230 -11.64 -31.14 -28.66
N ASN A 231 -12.22 -32.34 -28.64
CA ASN A 231 -12.27 -33.13 -29.85
C ASN A 231 -12.81 -32.16 -30.90
N THR A 232 -11.96 -31.84 -31.86
CA THR A 232 -12.36 -31.25 -33.13
C THR A 232 -13.68 -31.91 -33.54
N LEU A 233 -14.77 -31.13 -33.50
CA LEU A 233 -16.17 -31.41 -33.90
C LEU A 233 -17.26 -31.30 -32.81
N GLY A 234 -16.97 -31.08 -31.53
CA GLY A 234 -18.02 -30.96 -30.49
C GLY A 234 -17.94 -29.69 -29.65
N SER A 235 -18.99 -28.87 -29.69
CA SER A 235 -19.20 -27.70 -28.79
C SER A 235 -19.05 -28.09 -27.30
N PRO A 236 -18.66 -27.17 -26.38
CA PRO A 236 -18.44 -27.45 -24.95
C PRO A 236 -19.65 -28.00 -24.18
N SER A 237 -20.82 -28.03 -24.82
CA SER A 237 -22.05 -28.63 -24.28
C SER A 237 -21.95 -30.15 -24.08
N SER A 238 -20.89 -30.81 -24.54
CA SER A 238 -20.75 -32.28 -24.51
C SER A 238 -20.36 -32.88 -23.14
N ALA A 239 -20.04 -32.06 -22.13
CA ALA A 239 -19.67 -32.57 -20.80
C ALA A 239 -20.88 -32.76 -19.86
N MET A 240 -22.05 -32.24 -20.22
CA MET A 240 -23.29 -32.50 -19.49
C MET A 240 -24.13 -33.50 -20.29
N VAL A 241 -24.53 -34.60 -19.64
CA VAL A 241 -25.63 -35.43 -20.13
C VAL A 241 -26.83 -34.51 -20.37
N PRO A 242 -27.40 -34.45 -21.58
CA PRO A 242 -28.57 -33.63 -21.84
C PRO A 242 -29.66 -33.91 -20.81
N GLU A 243 -30.30 -32.86 -20.28
CA GLU A 243 -31.34 -32.97 -19.23
C GLU A 243 -32.41 -34.02 -19.56
N VAL A 244 -32.76 -34.15 -20.85
CA VAL A 244 -33.71 -35.14 -21.35
C VAL A 244 -33.22 -36.58 -21.13
N GLU A 245 -31.95 -36.86 -21.44
CA GLU A 245 -31.35 -38.18 -21.24
C GLU A 245 -31.27 -38.52 -19.74
N TYR A 246 -30.93 -37.53 -18.90
CA TYR A 246 -30.92 -37.70 -17.45
C TYR A 246 -32.32 -37.99 -16.88
N GLN A 247 -33.33 -37.21 -17.28
CA GLN A 247 -34.71 -37.42 -16.85
C GLN A 247 -35.27 -38.78 -17.30
N GLN A 248 -34.90 -39.22 -18.50
CA GLN A 248 -35.30 -40.53 -19.01
C GLN A 248 -34.65 -41.65 -18.21
N ALA A 249 -33.34 -41.56 -17.94
CA ALA A 249 -32.64 -42.53 -17.08
C ALA A 249 -33.22 -42.59 -15.66
N VAL A 250 -33.58 -41.45 -15.06
CA VAL A 250 -34.24 -41.40 -13.74
C VAL A 250 -35.62 -42.05 -13.78
N THR A 251 -36.39 -41.81 -14.83
CA THR A 251 -37.72 -42.40 -15.02
C THR A 251 -37.64 -43.91 -15.16
N ASP A 252 -36.69 -44.41 -15.94
CA ASP A 252 -36.46 -45.84 -16.14
C ASP A 252 -36.02 -46.53 -14.84
N GLN A 253 -35.15 -45.90 -14.06
CA GLN A 253 -34.74 -46.40 -12.75
C GLN A 253 -35.91 -46.42 -11.75
N MET A 254 -36.76 -45.39 -11.74
CA MET A 254 -37.95 -45.34 -10.90
C MET A 254 -38.98 -46.41 -11.28
N ASN A 255 -39.14 -46.68 -12.57
CA ASN A 255 -40.01 -47.75 -13.06
C ASN A 255 -39.49 -49.13 -12.65
N ARG A 256 -38.16 -49.34 -12.69
CA ARG A 256 -37.53 -50.56 -12.16
C ARG A 256 -37.76 -50.73 -10.66
N ILE A 257 -37.64 -49.67 -9.86
CA ILE A 257 -37.92 -49.73 -8.41
C ILE A 257 -39.38 -50.09 -8.16
N ARG A 258 -40.33 -49.49 -8.88
CA ARG A 258 -41.76 -49.82 -8.77
C ARG A 258 -42.03 -51.28 -9.11
N ALA A 259 -41.40 -51.82 -10.15
CA ALA A 259 -41.54 -53.21 -10.56
C ALA A 259 -40.98 -54.23 -9.54
N LEU A 260 -40.10 -53.82 -8.61
CA LEU A 260 -39.58 -54.64 -7.52
C LEU A 260 -40.50 -54.68 -6.29
N THR A 261 -41.60 -53.91 -6.28
CA THR A 261 -42.55 -53.91 -5.17
C THR A 261 -43.41 -55.17 -5.26
N ILE A 262 -43.09 -56.18 -4.45
CA ILE A 262 -43.89 -57.40 -4.29
C ILE A 262 -45.22 -57.00 -3.63
N VAL A 263 -46.31 -57.08 -4.37
CA VAL A 263 -47.67 -57.05 -3.79
C VAL A 263 -47.89 -58.43 -3.15
N LYS A 264 -48.29 -58.45 -1.88
CA LYS A 264 -48.64 -59.68 -1.17
C LYS A 264 -49.89 -60.26 -1.84
N ASP A 265 -49.77 -61.40 -2.52
CA ASP A 265 -50.93 -62.09 -3.09
C ASP A 265 -51.93 -62.41 -1.96
N HIS A 266 -53.19 -62.05 -2.21
CA HIS A 266 -54.32 -62.19 -1.29
C HIS A 266 -54.73 -63.64 -1.08
#